data_AF-A0A1Z4NQQ8-F1
#
_entry.id   AF-A0A1Z4NQQ8-F1
#
_cell.length_a   1.000
_cell.length_b   1.000
_cell.length_c   1.000
_cell.angle_alpha   90.00
_cell.angle_beta   90.00
_cell.angle_gamma   90.00
#
_symmetry.space_group_name_H-M   'P 1'
#
loop_
_entity.id
_entity.type
_entity.pdbx_description
1 polymer ?
#
loop_
_entity_poly.entity_id
_entity_poly.type
_entity_poly.pdbx_seq_one_letter_code
_entity_poly.pdbx_strand_id
1 'polypeptide(L)'
;MYSYQIELKGEVLQVGFNRNLPVQGDRIVKDALEQLNQMIDRGEIPGGKRILIDGPQTVPVAYVLSHKLVHLYSVVAVLDPKLGSKTSTSDGSIRHKTYIVTSVHGSPEYQVGDLIETRESQRERSIIKVVLCGPTQSGKSCLRDGLKRAILGNLGAPYPYIITACPDGEGSWHQEAYENNELLAKDCKHQNKAEFTPEFAEKAAEWVRNANQLINIIDVGGKTSPENRTIMQPATHAVILSRDMDKFAEWENFCQSLDLKIIAKIHSQLDTVEDSVYLADGWQENTNELLEKTPLLTGSVHGLKRGEYLSERPMVQALAKVLIHLTKC
;
A
#
# COMPACT_ATOMS: atom_id res chain seq x y z
N MET A 1 21.45 5.18 14.47
CA MET A 1 20.66 4.34 13.54
C MET A 1 19.72 5.28 12.79
N TYR A 2 19.72 5.27 11.46
CA TYR A 2 18.90 6.17 10.66
C TYR A 2 17.47 5.64 10.50
N SER A 3 16.50 6.54 10.42
CA SER A 3 15.09 6.21 10.11
C SER A 3 14.84 5.92 8.63
N TYR A 4 15.84 6.15 7.79
CA TYR A 4 15.83 5.87 6.36
C TYR A 4 17.05 5.01 6.01
N GLN A 5 16.91 4.20 4.98
CA GLN A 5 17.96 3.30 4.49
C GLN A 5 18.20 3.60 3.02
N ILE A 6 19.47 3.68 2.65
CA ILE A 6 19.94 3.93 1.29
C ILE A 6 21.06 2.93 1.01
N GLU A 7 20.97 2.24 -0.13
CA GLU A 7 22.00 1.30 -0.60
C GLU A 7 22.11 1.40 -2.12
N LEU A 8 23.33 1.57 -2.66
CA LEU A 8 23.56 1.58 -4.10
C LEU A 8 23.90 0.17 -4.59
N LYS A 9 23.14 -0.34 -5.57
CA LYS A 9 23.37 -1.62 -6.26
C LYS A 9 23.49 -1.38 -7.76
N GLY A 10 24.72 -1.26 -8.25
CA GLY A 10 24.97 -0.86 -9.64
C GLY A 10 24.42 0.54 -9.91
N GLU A 11 23.45 0.66 -10.82
CA GLU A 11 22.78 1.93 -11.13
C GLU A 11 21.51 2.17 -10.28
N VAL A 12 21.13 1.22 -9.42
CA VAL A 12 19.89 1.29 -8.63
C VAL A 12 20.19 1.72 -7.21
N LEU A 13 19.65 2.89 -6.82
CA LEU A 13 19.62 3.34 -5.44
C LEU A 13 18.40 2.76 -4.75
N GLN A 14 18.61 1.69 -3.98
CA GLN A 14 17.57 1.11 -3.14
C GLN A 14 17.35 1.98 -1.92
N VAL A 15 16.08 2.32 -1.69
CA VAL A 15 15.69 3.21 -0.60
C VAL A 15 14.51 2.65 0.18
N GLY A 16 14.40 3.02 1.46
CA GLY A 16 13.25 2.63 2.25
C GLY A 16 13.26 3.13 3.68
N PHE A 17 12.09 3.08 4.31
CA PHE A 17 11.95 3.42 5.73
C PHE A 17 12.55 2.33 6.61
N ASN A 18 13.30 2.74 7.64
CA ASN A 18 13.67 1.84 8.73
C ASN A 18 12.43 1.54 9.57
N ARG A 19 11.86 0.35 9.34
CA ARG A 19 10.60 -0.08 9.94
C ARG A 19 10.66 -0.27 11.46
N ASN A 20 11.87 -0.32 12.03
CA ASN A 20 12.09 -0.48 13.47
C ASN A 20 12.26 0.85 14.21
N LEU A 21 12.30 1.98 13.49
CA LEU A 21 12.49 3.31 14.07
C LEU A 21 11.40 4.27 13.56
N PRO A 22 10.18 4.21 14.13
CA PRO A 22 9.09 5.10 13.71
C PRO A 22 9.42 6.54 14.11
N VAL A 23 9.48 7.42 13.12
CA VAL A 23 9.73 8.86 13.33
C VAL A 23 8.89 9.68 12.33
N GLN A 24 8.72 10.96 12.63
CA GLN A 24 8.02 11.89 11.76
C GLN A 24 8.79 12.18 10.47
N GLY A 25 8.05 12.62 9.44
CA GLY A 25 8.59 12.89 8.11
C GLY A 25 9.78 13.86 8.09
N ASP A 26 9.83 14.85 8.98
CA ASP A 26 10.97 15.78 9.05
C ASP A 26 12.27 15.08 9.45
N ARG A 27 12.20 14.11 10.37
CA ARG A 27 13.35 13.31 10.78
C ARG A 27 13.78 12.35 9.67
N ILE A 28 12.83 11.73 8.97
CA ILE A 28 13.12 10.87 7.81
C ILE A 28 13.90 11.65 6.74
N VAL A 29 13.48 12.88 6.44
CA VAL A 29 14.15 13.74 5.46
C VAL A 29 15.57 14.10 5.88
N LYS A 30 15.76 14.49 7.15
CA LYS A 30 17.10 14.82 7.69
C LYS A 30 18.03 13.61 7.65
N ASP A 31 17.54 12.44 8.08
CA ASP A 31 18.31 11.20 8.07
C ASP A 31 18.67 10.77 6.64
N ALA A 32 17.74 10.88 5.67
CA ALA A 32 18.01 10.58 4.27
C ALA A 32 19.08 11.51 3.67
N LEU A 33 19.01 12.81 3.96
CA LEU A 33 20.02 13.78 3.52
C LEU A 33 21.39 13.48 4.13
N GLU A 34 21.44 13.25 5.44
CA GLU A 34 22.68 12.97 6.16
C GLU A 34 23.35 11.69 5.63
N GLN A 35 22.58 10.61 5.49
CA GLN A 35 23.07 9.35 4.96
C GLN A 35 23.58 9.50 3.52
N LEU A 36 22.82 10.16 2.65
CA LEU A 36 23.23 10.38 1.26
C LEU A 36 24.52 11.21 1.17
N ASN A 37 24.66 12.27 1.98
CA ASN A 37 25.89 13.06 2.04
C ASN A 37 27.08 12.19 2.47
N GLN A 38 26.94 11.37 3.50
CA GLN A 38 28.01 10.47 3.94
C GLN A 38 28.44 9.49 2.85
N MET A 39 27.48 8.93 2.09
CA MET A 39 27.78 8.03 0.98
C MET A 39 28.53 8.76 -0.16
N ILE A 40 28.13 10.00 -0.47
CA ILE A 40 28.82 10.85 -1.46
C ILE A 40 30.24 11.16 -0.98
N ASP A 41 30.41 11.60 0.26
CA ASP A 41 31.71 11.98 0.83
C ASP A 41 32.69 10.79 0.90
N ARG A 42 32.17 9.56 1.06
CA ARG A 42 32.94 8.32 1.03
C ARG A 42 33.23 7.80 -0.38
N GLY A 43 32.67 8.42 -1.42
CA GLY A 43 32.79 7.97 -2.80
C GLY A 43 31.96 6.73 -3.14
N GLU A 44 31.01 6.35 -2.28
CA GLU A 44 30.07 5.24 -2.52
C GLU A 44 29.04 5.59 -3.62
N ILE A 45 28.79 6.88 -3.84
CA ILE A 45 27.97 7.41 -4.94
C ILE A 45 28.90 8.08 -5.98
N PRO A 46 29.38 7.35 -7.00
CA PRO A 46 30.43 7.85 -7.90
C PRO A 46 29.92 8.86 -8.95
N GLY A 47 28.61 9.05 -9.09
CA GLY A 47 28.02 9.76 -10.22
C GLY A 47 27.98 8.91 -11.50
N GLY A 48 27.58 9.50 -12.61
CA GLY A 48 27.57 8.82 -13.91
C GLY A 48 26.44 9.23 -14.84
N LYS A 49 26.09 8.34 -15.79
CA LYS A 49 25.06 8.64 -16.79
C LYS A 49 23.66 8.71 -16.18
N ARG A 50 23.30 7.74 -15.34
CA ARG A 50 21.97 7.66 -14.75
C ARG A 50 21.98 6.98 -13.39
N ILE A 51 20.98 7.29 -12.58
CA ILE A 51 20.65 6.58 -11.35
C ILE A 51 19.15 6.33 -11.25
N LEU A 52 18.78 5.13 -10.78
CA LEU A 52 17.41 4.66 -10.66
C LEU A 52 17.03 4.53 -9.18
N ILE A 53 16.12 5.35 -8.67
CA ILE A 53 15.66 5.31 -7.28
C ILE A 53 14.54 4.26 -7.16
N ASP A 54 14.76 3.26 -6.33
CA ASP A 54 13.88 2.11 -6.15
C ASP A 54 13.50 1.90 -4.69
N GLY A 55 12.22 2.09 -4.38
CA GLY A 55 11.66 1.78 -3.08
C GLY A 55 10.73 2.84 -2.52
N PRO A 56 10.07 2.55 -1.39
CA PRO A 56 9.12 3.46 -0.77
C PRO A 56 9.83 4.68 -0.19
N GLN A 57 9.33 5.86 -0.54
CA GLN A 57 9.84 7.15 -0.08
C GLN A 57 8.69 8.14 0.14
N THR A 58 8.88 9.10 1.04
CA THR A 58 7.95 10.24 1.13
C THR A 58 8.28 11.23 0.02
N VAL A 59 7.31 12.08 -0.34
CA VAL A 59 7.51 13.14 -1.35
C VAL A 59 8.69 14.06 -0.98
N PRO A 60 8.85 14.54 0.28
CA PRO A 60 10.02 15.33 0.66
C PRO A 60 11.36 14.60 0.51
N VAL A 61 11.42 13.30 0.82
CA VAL A 61 12.64 12.51 0.62
C VAL A 61 12.97 12.41 -0.87
N ALA A 62 11.97 12.20 -1.73
CA ALA A 62 12.18 12.17 -3.17
C ALA A 62 12.81 13.46 -3.70
N TYR A 63 12.37 14.63 -3.20
CA TYR A 63 13.00 15.91 -3.55
C TYR A 63 14.45 16.00 -3.10
N VAL A 64 14.76 15.60 -1.86
CA VAL A 64 16.13 15.60 -1.32
C VAL A 64 17.05 14.70 -2.15
N LEU A 65 16.63 13.46 -2.41
CA LEU A 65 17.42 12.52 -3.19
C LEU A 65 17.63 13.05 -4.61
N SER A 66 16.56 13.47 -5.30
CA SER A 66 16.63 13.95 -6.68
C SER A 66 17.53 15.18 -6.81
N HIS A 67 17.39 16.15 -5.91
CA HIS A 67 18.22 17.37 -5.89
C HIS A 67 19.69 17.06 -5.65
N LYS A 68 20.03 16.15 -4.73
CA LYS A 68 21.42 15.81 -4.46
C LYS A 68 22.06 14.99 -5.58
N LEU A 69 21.31 14.05 -6.16
CA LEU A 69 21.80 13.12 -7.17
C LEU A 69 21.92 13.76 -8.55
N VAL A 70 21.08 14.73 -8.91
CA VAL A 70 21.13 15.39 -10.23
C VAL A 70 22.44 16.16 -10.47
N HIS A 71 23.17 16.50 -9.40
CA HIS A 71 24.51 17.09 -9.51
C HIS A 71 25.63 16.08 -9.78
N LEU A 72 25.35 14.79 -9.61
CA LEU A 72 26.30 13.69 -9.81
C LEU A 72 25.96 12.83 -11.02
N TYR A 73 24.69 12.76 -11.39
CA TYR A 73 24.18 11.96 -12.49
C TYR A 73 23.50 12.81 -13.55
N SER A 74 23.71 12.48 -14.83
CA SER A 74 23.02 13.18 -15.93
C SER A 74 21.51 12.92 -15.95
N VAL A 75 21.05 11.81 -15.34
CA VAL A 75 19.65 11.41 -15.27
C VAL A 75 19.34 10.84 -13.89
N VAL A 76 18.25 11.28 -13.29
CA VAL A 76 17.63 10.66 -12.11
C VAL A 76 16.24 10.19 -12.50
N ALA A 77 15.94 8.92 -12.27
CA ALA A 77 14.63 8.35 -12.50
C ALA A 77 14.10 7.64 -11.25
N VAL A 78 12.80 7.70 -11.03
CA VAL A 78 12.13 7.14 -9.85
C VAL A 78 11.18 6.04 -10.28
N LEU A 79 11.22 4.89 -9.60
CA LEU A 79 10.31 3.78 -9.86
C LEU A 79 8.87 4.25 -9.67
N ASP A 80 8.06 4.17 -10.74
CA ASP A 80 6.61 4.19 -10.56
C ASP A 80 6.13 2.76 -10.56
N PRO A 81 5.64 2.24 -9.42
CA PRO A 81 5.16 0.89 -9.37
C PRO A 81 4.14 0.63 -10.48
N LYS A 82 3.19 1.54 -10.74
CA LYS A 82 2.00 1.35 -11.59
C LYS A 82 2.28 1.21 -13.08
N LEU A 83 3.50 1.51 -13.54
CA LEU A 83 3.86 1.50 -14.96
C LEU A 83 4.58 0.22 -15.40
N GLY A 84 4.88 -0.70 -14.48
CA GLY A 84 5.58 -1.96 -14.80
C GLY A 84 4.83 -2.82 -15.82
N SER A 85 5.58 -3.37 -16.78
CA SER A 85 5.06 -4.27 -17.83
C SER A 85 5.40 -5.75 -17.55
N LYS A 86 4.64 -6.69 -18.13
CA LYS A 86 4.83 -8.14 -18.01
C LYS A 86 4.96 -8.75 -19.40
N THR A 87 6.00 -9.56 -19.60
CA THR A 87 6.19 -10.34 -20.83
C THR A 87 6.09 -11.83 -20.51
N SER A 88 5.18 -12.54 -21.15
CA SER A 88 5.07 -14.00 -21.03
C SER A 88 6.25 -14.67 -21.73
N THR A 89 6.83 -15.69 -21.11
CA THR A 89 7.90 -16.52 -21.67
C THR A 89 7.53 -18.00 -21.57
N SER A 90 8.28 -18.88 -22.24
CA SER A 90 8.07 -20.34 -22.14
C SER A 90 8.19 -20.85 -20.71
N ASP A 91 8.99 -20.17 -19.88
CA ASP A 91 9.34 -20.60 -18.53
C ASP A 91 8.63 -19.75 -17.45
N GLY A 92 7.56 -19.04 -17.83
CA GLY A 92 6.74 -18.23 -16.93
C GLY A 92 6.54 -16.80 -17.43
N SER A 93 6.96 -15.81 -16.63
CA SER A 93 6.87 -14.40 -17.04
C SER A 93 7.98 -13.54 -16.46
N ILE A 94 8.40 -12.56 -17.24
CA ILE A 94 9.37 -11.54 -16.84
C ILE A 94 8.60 -10.26 -16.52
N ARG A 95 8.83 -9.69 -15.34
CA ARG A 95 8.30 -8.36 -15.00
C ARG A 95 9.38 -7.31 -15.22
N HIS A 96 8.98 -6.20 -15.81
CA HIS A 96 9.83 -5.03 -15.95
C HIS A 96 9.44 -4.00 -14.89
N LYS A 97 10.46 -3.41 -14.26
CA LYS A 97 10.28 -2.21 -13.45
C LYS A 97 10.41 -1.00 -14.35
N THR A 98 9.48 -0.06 -14.22
CA THR A 98 9.44 1.15 -15.02
C THR A 98 9.72 2.36 -14.15
N TYR A 99 10.78 3.09 -14.48
CA TYR A 99 11.19 4.30 -13.79
C TYR A 99 10.81 5.51 -14.65
N ILE A 100 10.27 6.55 -14.02
CA ILE A 100 9.99 7.83 -14.68
C ILE A 100 11.20 8.74 -14.47
N VAL A 101 11.74 9.31 -15.53
CA VAL A 101 12.80 10.32 -15.45
C VAL A 101 12.25 11.57 -14.79
N THR A 102 12.75 11.91 -13.59
CA THR A 102 12.29 13.06 -12.80
C THR A 102 13.25 14.23 -12.86
N SER A 103 14.51 14.01 -13.21
CA SER A 103 15.50 15.08 -13.36
C SER A 103 16.54 14.72 -14.41
N VAL A 104 16.93 15.73 -15.19
CA VAL A 104 17.95 15.60 -16.25
C VAL A 104 18.92 16.76 -16.11
N HIS A 105 20.22 16.45 -16.20
CA HIS A 105 21.30 17.41 -16.19
C HIS A 105 22.31 17.10 -17.30
N GLY A 106 22.13 17.75 -18.45
CA GLY A 106 23.04 17.63 -19.59
C GLY A 106 22.98 16.28 -20.33
N SER A 107 21.89 15.51 -20.20
CA SER A 107 21.68 14.30 -21.00
C SER A 107 21.05 14.65 -22.36
N PRO A 108 21.65 14.23 -23.49
CA PRO A 108 20.99 14.28 -24.80
C PRO A 108 20.07 13.08 -25.06
N GLU A 109 20.17 12.03 -24.24
CA GLU A 109 19.48 10.74 -24.44
C GLU A 109 18.11 10.69 -23.76
N TYR A 110 17.87 11.52 -22.74
CA TYR A 110 16.67 11.48 -21.90
C TYR A 110 16.14 12.87 -21.59
N GLN A 111 14.83 12.99 -21.48
CA GLN A 111 14.10 14.17 -21.00
C GLN A 111 13.22 13.82 -19.80
N VAL A 112 12.79 14.84 -19.04
CA VAL A 112 11.85 14.65 -17.93
C VAL A 112 10.54 14.05 -18.45
N GLY A 113 10.06 13.00 -17.78
CA GLY A 113 8.86 12.25 -18.16
C GLY A 113 9.13 11.00 -18.99
N ASP A 114 10.34 10.81 -19.51
CA ASP A 114 10.70 9.56 -20.20
C ASP A 114 10.61 8.35 -19.27
N LEU A 115 10.35 7.19 -19.87
CA LEU A 115 10.26 5.91 -19.15
C LEU A 115 11.53 5.09 -19.38
N ILE A 116 12.11 4.58 -18.30
CA ILE A 116 13.22 3.62 -18.31
C ILE A 116 12.69 2.30 -17.80
N GLU A 117 12.62 1.29 -18.67
CA GLU A 117 12.28 -0.08 -18.30
C GLU A 117 13.54 -0.89 -17.98
N THR A 118 13.48 -1.66 -16.90
CA THR A 118 14.54 -2.60 -16.51
C THR A 118 13.98 -4.01 -16.37
N ARG A 119 14.77 -5.00 -16.78
CA ARG A 119 14.40 -6.42 -16.63
C ARG A 119 14.74 -6.87 -15.22
N GLU A 120 13.75 -7.26 -14.44
CA GLU A 120 13.98 -8.02 -13.22
C GLU A 120 13.43 -9.43 -13.36
N SER A 121 14.31 -10.42 -13.19
CA SER A 121 13.86 -11.78 -12.92
C SER A 121 13.30 -11.82 -11.50
N GLN A 122 11.98 -11.87 -11.36
CA GLN A 122 11.32 -12.10 -10.09
C GLN A 122 10.63 -13.46 -10.12
N ARG A 123 10.64 -14.18 -8.98
CA ARG A 123 9.74 -15.33 -8.80
C ARG A 123 8.31 -14.84 -8.96
N GLU A 124 7.49 -15.62 -9.65
CA GLU A 124 6.08 -15.27 -9.82
C GLU A 124 5.43 -15.09 -8.46
N ARG A 125 4.80 -13.94 -8.29
CA ARG A 125 4.05 -13.56 -7.09
C ARG A 125 2.72 -13.00 -7.54
N SER A 126 1.65 -13.47 -6.91
CA SER A 126 0.31 -13.01 -7.20
C SER A 126 0.11 -11.57 -6.73
N ILE A 127 -0.47 -10.76 -7.60
CA ILE A 127 -0.93 -9.41 -7.27
C ILE A 127 -2.32 -9.54 -6.67
N ILE A 128 -2.48 -9.11 -5.42
CA ILE A 128 -3.79 -9.01 -4.80
C ILE A 128 -4.25 -7.55 -4.73
N LYS A 129 -5.51 -7.36 -5.06
CA LYS A 129 -6.25 -6.10 -4.97
C LYS A 129 -7.41 -6.33 -4.01
N VAL A 130 -7.19 -5.98 -2.75
CA VAL A 130 -8.05 -6.33 -1.62
C VAL A 130 -8.86 -5.11 -1.21
N VAL A 131 -10.19 -5.19 -1.33
CA VAL A 131 -11.09 -4.15 -0.86
C VAL A 131 -11.34 -4.30 0.64
N LEU A 132 -11.12 -3.24 1.42
CA LEU A 132 -11.64 -3.13 2.78
C LEU A 132 -13.03 -2.51 2.72
N CYS A 133 -14.06 -3.34 2.88
CA CYS A 133 -15.45 -2.94 2.72
C CYS A 133 -16.28 -3.22 3.97
N GLY A 134 -17.54 -2.78 3.96
CA GLY A 134 -18.45 -2.89 5.08
C GLY A 134 -19.08 -1.54 5.48
N PRO A 135 -20.06 -1.54 6.39
CA PRO A 135 -20.85 -0.36 6.71
C PRO A 135 -20.03 0.86 7.17
N THR A 136 -20.67 2.02 7.12
CA THR A 136 -20.08 3.25 7.65
C THR A 136 -19.75 3.10 9.13
N GLN A 137 -18.68 3.76 9.58
CA GLN A 137 -18.19 3.71 10.96
C GLN A 137 -17.71 2.33 11.45
N SER A 138 -17.60 1.27 10.64
CA SER A 138 -17.09 -0.02 11.13
C SER A 138 -15.61 -0.06 11.56
N GLY A 139 -14.85 1.02 11.41
CA GLY A 139 -13.43 1.08 11.75
C GLY A 139 -12.47 0.77 10.59
N LYS A 140 -12.96 0.76 9.34
CA LYS A 140 -12.18 0.42 8.13
C LYS A 140 -10.86 1.18 8.03
N SER A 141 -10.89 2.51 8.18
CA SER A 141 -9.70 3.35 8.08
C SER A 141 -8.69 3.10 9.21
N CYS A 142 -9.16 2.71 10.40
CA CYS A 142 -8.29 2.31 11.52
C CYS A 142 -7.66 0.94 11.24
N LEU A 143 -8.46 -0.03 10.77
CA LEU A 143 -7.98 -1.35 10.35
C LEU A 143 -6.94 -1.23 9.23
N ARG A 144 -7.17 -0.37 8.24
CA ARG A 144 -6.24 -0.09 7.13
C ARG A 144 -4.86 0.33 7.63
N ASP A 145 -4.80 1.27 8.57
CA ASP A 145 -3.52 1.74 9.13
C ASP A 145 -2.83 0.65 9.96
N GLY A 146 -3.56 -0.01 10.86
CA GLY A 146 -3.04 -1.14 11.64
C GLY A 146 -2.52 -2.27 10.75
N LEU A 147 -3.25 -2.61 9.68
CA LEU A 147 -2.89 -3.63 8.72
C LEU A 147 -1.64 -3.25 7.92
N LYS A 148 -1.53 -1.99 7.47
CA LYS A 148 -0.32 -1.47 6.82
C LYS A 148 0.89 -1.65 7.73
N ARG A 149 0.79 -1.19 8.99
CA ARG A 149 1.86 -1.30 9.99
C ARG A 149 2.20 -2.77 10.28
N ALA A 150 1.22 -3.65 10.42
CA ALA A 150 1.42 -5.09 10.67
C ALA A 150 2.12 -5.81 9.50
N ILE A 151 1.72 -5.55 8.25
CA ILE A 151 2.41 -6.09 7.08
C ILE A 151 3.85 -5.59 7.03
N LEU A 152 4.09 -4.29 7.29
CA LEU A 152 5.42 -3.73 7.30
C LEU A 152 6.31 -4.33 8.41
N GLY A 153 5.73 -4.68 9.56
CA GLY A 153 6.44 -5.37 10.65
C GLY A 153 6.94 -6.79 10.31
N ASN A 154 6.46 -7.39 9.21
CA ASN A 154 6.93 -8.69 8.76
C ASN A 154 8.16 -8.54 7.85
N LEU A 155 9.29 -9.13 8.25
CA LEU A 155 10.53 -9.08 7.47
C LEU A 155 10.34 -9.76 6.10
N GLY A 156 10.70 -9.05 5.03
CA GLY A 156 10.55 -9.55 3.65
C GLY A 156 9.12 -9.47 3.09
N ALA A 157 8.16 -8.95 3.85
CA ALA A 157 6.82 -8.69 3.34
C ALA A 157 6.85 -7.58 2.27
N PRO A 158 6.07 -7.74 1.16
CA PRO A 158 5.89 -6.67 0.18
C PRO A 158 5.39 -5.39 0.84
N TYR A 159 5.78 -4.24 0.30
CA TYR A 159 5.20 -2.97 0.73
C TYR A 159 3.71 -2.92 0.32
N PRO A 160 2.77 -2.74 1.27
CA PRO A 160 1.35 -2.68 0.94
C PRO A 160 1.01 -1.29 0.38
N TYR A 161 0.53 -1.25 -0.86
CA TYR A 161 0.07 -0.02 -1.50
C TYR A 161 -1.36 0.29 -1.07
N ILE A 162 -1.62 1.52 -0.63
CA ILE A 162 -2.94 1.96 -0.17
C ILE A 162 -3.59 2.84 -1.23
N ILE A 163 -4.79 2.49 -1.66
CA ILE A 163 -5.64 3.30 -2.54
C ILE A 163 -6.79 3.83 -1.68
N THR A 164 -6.83 5.16 -1.49
CA THR A 164 -7.96 5.82 -0.82
C THR A 164 -9.01 6.11 -1.88
N ALA A 165 -10.04 5.27 -1.93
CA ALA A 165 -11.09 5.31 -2.95
C ALA A 165 -12.43 5.81 -2.37
N CYS A 166 -12.35 6.77 -1.44
CA CYS A 166 -13.49 7.47 -0.89
C CYS A 166 -13.12 8.95 -0.70
N PRO A 167 -13.88 9.91 -1.24
CA PRO A 167 -13.58 11.33 -1.13
C PRO A 167 -14.09 11.93 0.21
N ASP A 168 -13.98 11.19 1.31
CA ASP A 168 -14.49 11.62 2.62
C ASP A 168 -13.58 12.62 3.38
N GLY A 169 -12.52 13.06 2.70
CA GLY A 169 -11.50 13.97 3.20
C GLY A 169 -10.40 13.27 4.00
N GLU A 170 -10.47 11.94 4.16
CA GLU A 170 -9.38 11.19 4.78
C GLU A 170 -8.33 10.76 3.77
N GLY A 171 -7.18 10.32 4.28
CA GLY A 171 -6.12 9.73 3.49
C GLY A 171 -5.19 8.91 4.36
N SER A 172 -4.08 8.45 3.80
CA SER A 172 -3.03 7.77 4.57
C SER A 172 -2.39 8.65 5.64
N TRP A 173 -2.52 9.98 5.52
CA TRP A 173 -2.00 10.98 6.46
C TRP A 173 -2.86 11.14 7.72
N HIS A 174 -4.16 10.81 7.66
CA HIS A 174 -5.13 11.25 8.66
C HIS A 174 -4.94 10.60 10.03
N GLN A 175 -4.60 9.30 10.09
CA GLN A 175 -4.36 8.61 11.37
C GLN A 175 -3.14 9.20 12.11
N GLU A 176 -2.02 9.34 11.41
CA GLU A 176 -0.79 9.94 11.97
C GLU A 176 -1.02 11.39 12.37
N ALA A 177 -1.74 12.17 11.56
CA ALA A 177 -2.10 13.54 11.91
C ALA A 177 -2.98 13.57 13.17
N TYR A 178 -3.92 12.64 13.32
CA TYR A 178 -4.80 12.56 14.50
C TYR A 178 -4.04 12.17 15.76
N GLU A 179 -3.10 11.22 15.67
CA GLU A 179 -2.20 10.82 16.76
C GLU A 179 -1.38 12.01 17.30
N ASN A 180 -0.98 12.94 16.42
CA ASN A 180 -0.15 14.09 16.79
C ASN A 180 -0.94 15.36 17.14
N ASN A 181 -1.98 15.68 16.37
CA ASN A 181 -2.80 16.88 16.51
C ASN A 181 -4.22 16.62 15.97
N GLU A 182 -5.09 16.17 16.86
CA GLU A 182 -6.48 15.86 16.54
C GLU A 182 -7.24 17.02 15.89
N LEU A 183 -7.04 18.25 16.35
CA LEU A 183 -7.74 19.43 15.81
C LEU A 183 -7.33 19.68 14.36
N LEU A 184 -6.02 19.73 14.09
CA LEU A 184 -5.50 19.91 12.74
C LEU A 184 -5.96 18.77 11.82
N ALA A 185 -5.95 17.53 12.29
CA ALA A 185 -6.41 16.39 11.51
C ALA A 185 -7.88 16.53 11.10
N LYS A 186 -8.75 16.96 12.02
CA LYS A 186 -10.17 17.22 11.74
C LYS A 186 -10.37 18.37 10.76
N ASP A 187 -9.61 19.46 10.93
CA ASP A 187 -9.69 20.63 10.06
C ASP A 187 -9.24 20.28 8.63
N CYS A 188 -8.10 19.60 8.49
CA CYS A 188 -7.61 19.11 7.20
C CYS A 188 -8.63 18.15 6.56
N LYS A 189 -9.23 17.24 7.34
CA LYS A 189 -10.23 16.31 6.80
C LYS A 189 -11.43 17.09 6.23
N HIS A 190 -11.94 18.06 6.98
CA HIS A 190 -13.05 18.89 6.53
C HIS A 190 -12.72 19.63 5.23
N GLN A 191 -11.52 20.20 5.13
CA GLN A 191 -11.06 20.94 3.95
C GLN A 191 -10.84 20.06 2.71
N ASN A 192 -10.46 18.79 2.90
CA ASN A 192 -10.16 17.87 1.79
C ASN A 192 -11.36 17.00 1.38
N LYS A 193 -12.49 17.10 2.09
CA LYS A 193 -13.69 16.34 1.75
C LYS A 193 -14.26 16.82 0.42
N ALA A 194 -14.57 15.88 -0.46
CA ALA A 194 -15.15 16.15 -1.76
C ALA A 194 -16.41 15.31 -1.99
N GLU A 195 -17.13 15.60 -3.07
CA GLU A 195 -18.31 14.84 -3.46
C GLU A 195 -17.91 13.48 -4.05
N PHE A 196 -18.74 12.48 -3.80
CA PHE A 196 -18.56 11.15 -4.36
C PHE A 196 -19.28 11.07 -5.71
N THR A 197 -18.59 11.51 -6.77
CA THR A 197 -19.15 11.58 -8.12
C THR A 197 -18.80 10.32 -8.94
N PRO A 198 -19.55 10.03 -10.02
CA PRO A 198 -19.21 8.97 -10.97
C PRO A 198 -17.82 9.15 -11.59
N GLU A 199 -17.39 10.38 -11.88
CA GLU A 199 -16.07 10.67 -12.46
C GLU A 199 -14.95 10.33 -11.47
N PHE A 200 -15.16 10.63 -10.18
CA PHE A 200 -14.23 10.16 -9.15
C PHE A 200 -14.18 8.63 -9.11
N ALA A 201 -15.34 7.96 -9.21
CA ALA A 201 -15.41 6.51 -9.18
C ALA A 201 -14.64 5.85 -10.33
N GLU A 202 -14.78 6.38 -11.55
CA GLU A 202 -14.02 5.91 -12.72
C GLU A 202 -12.52 6.12 -12.53
N LYS A 203 -12.11 7.31 -12.09
CA LYS A 203 -10.70 7.61 -11.81
C LYS A 203 -10.11 6.68 -10.74
N ALA A 204 -10.87 6.41 -9.68
CA ALA A 204 -10.46 5.48 -8.64
C ALA A 204 -10.42 4.03 -9.17
N ALA A 205 -11.36 3.62 -10.02
CA ALA A 205 -11.33 2.32 -10.69
C ALA A 205 -10.08 2.17 -11.58
N GLU A 206 -9.66 3.21 -12.30
CA GLU A 206 -8.39 3.21 -13.05
C GLU A 206 -7.19 3.00 -12.12
N TRP A 207 -7.16 3.65 -10.95
CA TRP A 207 -6.10 3.43 -9.96
C TRP A 207 -6.07 1.97 -9.51
N VAL A 208 -7.23 1.37 -9.21
CA VAL A 208 -7.32 -0.05 -8.81
C VAL A 208 -6.89 -0.96 -9.96
N ARG A 209 -7.32 -0.67 -11.19
CA ARG A 209 -6.99 -1.46 -12.40
C ARG A 209 -5.49 -1.47 -12.68
N ASN A 210 -4.84 -0.32 -12.56
CA ASN A 210 -3.41 -0.15 -12.88
C ASN A 210 -2.49 -0.46 -11.69
N ALA A 211 -3.04 -0.69 -10.50
CA ALA A 211 -2.26 -1.08 -9.34
C ALA A 211 -1.61 -2.46 -9.55
N ASN A 212 -0.29 -2.51 -9.42
CA ASN A 212 0.51 -3.71 -9.72
C ASN A 212 1.53 -4.03 -8.62
N GLN A 213 1.38 -3.42 -7.43
CA GLN A 213 2.09 -3.86 -6.25
C GLN A 213 1.56 -5.23 -5.83
N LEU A 214 2.39 -6.02 -5.13
CA LEU A 214 1.99 -7.37 -4.73
C LEU A 214 0.77 -7.35 -3.80
N ILE A 215 0.69 -6.34 -2.92
CA ILE A 215 -0.46 -6.10 -2.04
C ILE A 215 -0.97 -4.70 -2.31
N ASN A 216 -2.20 -4.59 -2.82
CA ASN A 216 -2.93 -3.33 -2.97
C ASN A 216 -4.17 -3.39 -2.07
N ILE A 217 -4.30 -2.44 -1.15
CA ILE A 217 -5.41 -2.34 -0.20
C ILE A 217 -6.26 -1.14 -0.64
N ILE A 218 -7.53 -1.38 -0.95
CA ILE A 218 -8.48 -0.40 -1.45
C ILE A 218 -9.44 -0.05 -0.32
N ASP A 219 -9.37 1.18 0.18
CA ASP A 219 -10.27 1.70 1.22
C ASP A 219 -11.46 2.39 0.56
N VAL A 220 -12.66 1.79 0.66
CA VAL A 220 -13.88 2.25 -0.03
C VAL A 220 -14.91 2.83 0.94
N GLY A 221 -15.86 3.58 0.39
CA GLY A 221 -16.97 4.16 1.15
C GLY A 221 -17.84 3.10 1.83
N GLY A 222 -18.53 3.49 2.90
CA GLY A 222 -19.33 2.56 3.73
C GLY A 222 -20.74 2.24 3.22
N LYS A 223 -20.97 2.23 1.90
CA LYS A 223 -22.26 1.94 1.25
C LYS A 223 -22.07 1.03 0.03
N THR A 224 -23.02 0.15 -0.28
CA THR A 224 -23.03 -0.63 -1.53
C THR A 224 -23.61 0.20 -2.69
N SER A 225 -22.90 1.26 -3.09
CA SER A 225 -23.38 2.22 -4.09
C SER A 225 -22.91 1.88 -5.52
N PRO A 226 -23.50 2.48 -6.57
CA PRO A 226 -23.02 2.36 -7.95
C PRO A 226 -21.56 2.78 -8.11
N GLU A 227 -21.13 3.82 -7.41
CA GLU A 227 -19.74 4.30 -7.44
C GLU A 227 -18.78 3.27 -6.85
N ASN A 228 -19.13 2.68 -5.70
CA ASN A 228 -18.34 1.60 -5.14
C ASN A 228 -18.34 0.34 -6.02
N ARG A 229 -19.41 0.06 -6.76
CA ARG A 229 -19.45 -1.01 -7.76
C ARG A 229 -18.39 -0.76 -8.84
N THR A 230 -18.33 0.45 -9.40
CA THR A 230 -17.31 0.84 -10.38
C THR A 230 -15.89 0.70 -9.82
N ILE A 231 -15.63 1.22 -8.61
CA ILE A 231 -14.31 1.20 -7.97
C ILE A 231 -13.85 -0.23 -7.66
N MET A 232 -14.75 -1.08 -7.18
CA MET A 232 -14.43 -2.43 -6.72
C MET A 232 -14.33 -3.44 -7.88
N GLN A 233 -14.92 -3.15 -9.04
CA GLN A 233 -14.93 -4.04 -10.20
C GLN A 233 -13.55 -4.56 -10.65
N PRO A 234 -12.45 -3.76 -10.63
CA PRO A 234 -11.12 -4.23 -11.01
C PRO A 234 -10.34 -4.89 -9.86
N ALA A 235 -10.95 -5.00 -8.68
CA ALA A 235 -10.34 -5.68 -7.54
C ALA A 235 -10.47 -7.20 -7.67
N THR A 236 -9.87 -7.93 -6.74
CA THR A 236 -9.76 -9.41 -6.79
C THR A 236 -10.31 -10.07 -5.53
N HIS A 237 -10.21 -9.37 -4.40
CA HIS A 237 -10.55 -9.92 -3.10
C HIS A 237 -11.24 -8.86 -2.22
N ALA A 238 -11.95 -9.32 -1.19
CA ALA A 238 -12.61 -8.46 -0.21
C ALA A 238 -12.32 -8.90 1.24
N VAL A 239 -12.27 -7.92 2.12
CA VAL A 239 -12.32 -8.06 3.58
C VAL A 239 -13.54 -7.27 4.04
N ILE A 240 -14.53 -7.96 4.59
CA ILE A 240 -15.76 -7.34 5.07
C ILE A 240 -15.61 -7.07 6.57
N LEU A 241 -15.75 -5.81 6.95
CA LEU A 241 -15.71 -5.35 8.35
C LEU A 241 -17.05 -4.72 8.72
N SER A 242 -17.77 -5.30 9.67
CA SER A 242 -19.05 -4.78 10.12
C SER A 242 -19.17 -4.75 11.64
N ARG A 243 -19.84 -3.74 12.18
CA ARG A 243 -20.31 -3.74 13.59
C ARG A 243 -21.64 -4.47 13.75
N ASP A 244 -22.43 -4.46 12.69
CA ASP A 244 -23.77 -5.04 12.61
C ASP A 244 -23.71 -6.37 11.86
N MET A 245 -24.09 -7.46 12.52
CA MET A 245 -24.06 -8.79 11.93
C MET A 245 -25.03 -8.93 10.76
N ASP A 246 -26.15 -8.19 10.78
CA ASP A 246 -27.16 -8.25 9.74
C ASP A 246 -26.69 -7.61 8.43
N LYS A 247 -25.64 -6.77 8.51
CA LYS A 247 -25.04 -6.11 7.35
C LYS A 247 -24.03 -6.96 6.60
N PHE A 248 -23.62 -8.12 7.12
CA PHE A 248 -22.71 -8.99 6.37
C PHE A 248 -23.33 -9.48 5.07
N ALA A 249 -24.57 -9.96 5.09
CA ALA A 249 -25.23 -10.51 3.90
C ALA A 249 -25.32 -9.48 2.76
N GLU A 250 -25.60 -8.21 3.07
CA GLU A 250 -25.61 -7.11 2.10
C GLU A 250 -24.25 -6.98 1.38
N TRP A 251 -23.16 -6.96 2.14
CA TRP A 251 -21.80 -6.81 1.61
C TRP A 251 -21.27 -8.07 0.94
N GLU A 252 -21.65 -9.25 1.43
CA GLU A 252 -21.32 -10.54 0.80
C GLU A 252 -21.94 -10.62 -0.60
N ASN A 253 -23.24 -10.36 -0.71
CA ASN A 253 -23.94 -10.32 -2.00
C ASN A 253 -23.33 -9.28 -2.95
N PHE A 254 -22.95 -8.11 -2.42
CA PHE A 254 -22.29 -7.08 -3.22
C PHE A 254 -20.93 -7.54 -3.76
N CYS A 255 -20.09 -8.13 -2.91
CA CYS A 255 -18.78 -8.66 -3.32
C CYS A 255 -18.92 -9.83 -4.31
N GLN A 256 -19.86 -10.75 -4.08
CA GLN A 256 -20.16 -11.86 -4.99
C GLN A 256 -20.65 -11.37 -6.35
N SER A 257 -21.47 -10.32 -6.39
CA SER A 257 -21.93 -9.70 -7.65
C SER A 257 -20.81 -9.06 -8.48
N LEU A 258 -19.60 -8.96 -7.91
CA LEU A 258 -18.38 -8.43 -8.52
C LEU A 258 -17.29 -9.50 -8.69
N ASP A 259 -17.62 -10.77 -8.42
CA ASP A 259 -16.68 -11.89 -8.47
C ASP A 259 -15.46 -11.72 -7.54
N LEU A 260 -15.66 -11.04 -6.40
CA LEU A 260 -14.59 -10.84 -5.41
C LEU A 260 -14.52 -12.01 -4.44
N LYS A 261 -13.32 -12.58 -4.31
CA LYS A 261 -13.02 -13.61 -3.30
C LYS A 261 -13.02 -13.00 -1.90
N ILE A 262 -13.95 -13.40 -1.05
CA ILE A 262 -14.04 -12.88 0.32
C ILE A 262 -12.98 -13.58 1.15
N ILE A 263 -11.89 -12.89 1.48
CA ILE A 263 -10.79 -13.43 2.30
C ILE A 263 -11.19 -13.47 3.76
N ALA A 264 -11.89 -12.42 4.24
CA ALA A 264 -12.21 -12.29 5.64
C ALA A 264 -13.55 -11.64 5.94
N LYS A 265 -14.19 -12.09 7.02
CA LYS A 265 -15.37 -11.48 7.65
C LYS A 265 -15.06 -11.17 9.10
N ILE A 266 -14.99 -9.89 9.45
CA ILE A 266 -14.52 -9.43 10.75
C ILE A 266 -15.62 -8.62 11.43
N HIS A 267 -16.05 -9.09 12.62
CA HIS A 267 -16.97 -8.35 13.47
C HIS A 267 -16.22 -7.29 14.28
N SER A 268 -16.51 -6.02 14.01
CA SER A 268 -15.92 -4.88 14.71
C SER A 268 -16.71 -4.62 15.99
N GLN A 269 -16.07 -4.84 17.14
CA GLN A 269 -16.69 -4.68 18.46
C GLN A 269 -15.99 -3.56 19.23
N LEU A 270 -16.72 -2.56 19.72
CA LEU A 270 -16.09 -1.46 20.47
C LEU A 270 -15.89 -1.79 21.95
N ASP A 271 -16.79 -2.59 22.53
CA ASP A 271 -16.92 -2.77 23.98
C ASP A 271 -16.30 -4.08 24.51
N THR A 272 -15.73 -4.89 23.62
CA THR A 272 -14.98 -6.09 24.01
C THR A 272 -13.52 -5.76 24.29
N VAL A 273 -12.83 -6.65 25.01
CA VAL A 273 -11.44 -6.45 25.48
C VAL A 273 -10.42 -7.31 24.75
N GLU A 274 -10.89 -8.23 23.90
CA GLU A 274 -10.04 -9.16 23.16
C GLU A 274 -10.56 -9.42 21.74
N ASP A 275 -9.63 -9.77 20.85
CA ASP A 275 -9.93 -10.25 19.51
C ASP A 275 -10.26 -11.74 19.55
N SER A 276 -11.15 -12.19 18.67
CA SER A 276 -11.32 -13.62 18.37
C SER A 276 -10.87 -13.88 16.94
N VAL A 277 -9.99 -14.87 16.74
CA VAL A 277 -9.36 -15.15 15.45
C VAL A 277 -9.58 -16.61 15.06
N TYR A 278 -10.27 -16.83 13.95
CA TYR A 278 -10.55 -18.16 13.42
C TYR A 278 -10.05 -18.24 11.97
N LEU A 279 -8.99 -19.02 11.74
CA LEU A 279 -8.49 -19.35 10.41
C LEU A 279 -9.11 -20.66 9.95
N ALA A 280 -9.39 -20.78 8.64
CA ALA A 280 -9.83 -22.05 8.07
C ALA A 280 -8.75 -23.14 8.25
N ASP A 281 -9.18 -24.38 8.48
CA ASP A 281 -8.27 -25.50 8.62
C ASP A 281 -7.49 -25.74 7.31
N GLY A 282 -6.17 -25.87 7.40
CA GLY A 282 -5.29 -26.02 6.24
C GLY A 282 -5.34 -24.84 5.26
N TRP A 283 -5.61 -23.62 5.75
CA TRP A 283 -5.77 -22.44 4.89
C TRP A 283 -4.56 -22.12 4.03
N GLN A 284 -3.35 -22.53 4.44
CA GLN A 284 -2.12 -22.27 3.69
C GLN A 284 -1.95 -23.23 2.52
N GLU A 285 -2.32 -24.49 2.69
CA GLU A 285 -2.19 -25.56 1.70
C GLU A 285 -3.35 -25.54 0.71
N ASN A 286 -4.56 -25.20 1.18
CA ASN A 286 -5.80 -25.29 0.41
C ASN A 286 -6.36 -23.91 0.03
N THR A 287 -5.52 -22.87 -0.01
CA THR A 287 -5.94 -21.46 -0.16
C THR A 287 -6.89 -21.24 -1.34
N ASN A 288 -6.52 -21.73 -2.53
CA ASN A 288 -7.29 -21.50 -3.75
C ASN A 288 -8.65 -22.20 -3.71
N GLU A 289 -8.73 -23.42 -3.18
CA GLU A 289 -10.00 -24.14 -3.03
C GLU A 289 -10.90 -23.50 -1.97
N LEU A 290 -10.32 -23.10 -0.83
CA LEU A 290 -11.07 -22.52 0.27
C LEU A 290 -11.69 -21.18 -0.11
N LEU A 291 -10.96 -20.31 -0.84
CA LEU A 291 -11.47 -19.00 -1.26
C LEU A 291 -12.69 -19.08 -2.19
N GLU A 292 -12.95 -20.22 -2.83
CA GLU A 292 -14.17 -20.43 -3.63
C GLU A 292 -15.40 -20.76 -2.76
N LYS A 293 -15.19 -21.16 -1.50
CA LYS A 293 -16.24 -21.72 -0.63
C LYS A 293 -16.49 -20.89 0.63
N THR A 294 -15.42 -20.38 1.24
CA THR A 294 -15.48 -19.76 2.56
C THR A 294 -14.37 -18.72 2.75
N PRO A 295 -14.58 -17.71 3.60
CA PRO A 295 -13.50 -16.84 4.05
C PRO A 295 -12.40 -17.65 4.75
N LEU A 296 -11.14 -17.28 4.51
CA LEU A 296 -9.97 -17.87 5.16
C LEU A 296 -9.83 -17.42 6.62
N LEU A 297 -10.35 -16.23 6.94
CA LEU A 297 -10.25 -15.61 8.25
C LEU A 297 -11.60 -15.06 8.70
N THR A 298 -12.04 -15.44 9.89
CA THR A 298 -13.23 -14.90 10.53
C THR A 298 -12.97 -14.58 12.00
N GLY A 299 -13.90 -13.88 12.63
CA GLY A 299 -13.88 -13.60 14.06
C GLY A 299 -14.20 -12.15 14.36
N SER A 300 -13.66 -11.63 15.46
CA SER A 300 -13.91 -10.27 15.91
C SER A 300 -12.61 -9.50 16.18
N VAL A 301 -12.69 -8.19 15.95
CA VAL A 301 -11.64 -7.24 16.32
C VAL A 301 -12.23 -6.22 17.29
N HIS A 302 -11.54 -6.03 18.40
CA HIS A 302 -11.99 -5.07 19.41
C HIS A 302 -11.35 -3.69 19.22
N GLY A 303 -12.08 -2.65 19.64
CA GLY A 303 -11.49 -1.34 19.91
C GLY A 303 -10.82 -0.65 18.72
N LEU A 304 -11.37 -0.76 17.51
CA LEU A 304 -10.87 0.00 16.34
C LEU A 304 -11.13 1.50 16.51
N LYS A 305 -10.28 2.17 17.30
CA LYS A 305 -10.32 3.59 17.61
C LYS A 305 -9.16 4.31 16.94
N ARG A 306 -9.41 5.56 16.53
CA ARG A 306 -8.36 6.45 16.03
C ARG A 306 -7.40 6.79 17.16
N GLY A 307 -6.14 6.96 16.83
CA GLY A 307 -5.07 7.21 17.81
C GLY A 307 -4.48 5.95 18.46
N GLU A 308 -5.10 4.78 18.32
CA GLU A 308 -4.57 3.54 18.91
C GLU A 308 -3.56 2.83 17.99
N TYR A 309 -2.56 2.19 18.62
CA TYR A 309 -1.61 1.34 17.92
C TYR A 309 -2.23 -0.04 17.66
N LEU A 310 -2.74 -0.25 16.43
CA LEU A 310 -3.53 -1.42 16.09
C LEU A 310 -2.75 -2.56 15.44
N SER A 311 -1.48 -2.37 15.07
CA SER A 311 -0.73 -3.39 14.33
C SER A 311 -0.45 -4.66 15.12
N GLU A 312 -0.40 -4.61 16.45
CA GLU A 312 -0.16 -5.79 17.30
C GLU A 312 -1.44 -6.58 17.63
N ARG A 313 -2.61 -6.08 17.23
CA ARG A 313 -3.89 -6.74 17.48
C ARG A 313 -3.91 -8.12 16.82
N PRO A 314 -4.31 -9.20 17.53
CA PRO A 314 -4.30 -10.56 16.98
C PRO A 314 -5.02 -10.69 15.64
N MET A 315 -6.18 -10.06 15.46
CA MET A 315 -6.93 -10.08 14.19
C MET A 315 -6.16 -9.36 13.07
N VAL A 316 -5.54 -8.23 13.37
CA VAL A 316 -4.76 -7.44 12.40
C VAL A 316 -3.51 -8.22 11.96
N GLN A 317 -2.83 -8.88 12.89
CA GLN A 317 -1.69 -9.75 12.60
C GLN A 317 -2.09 -10.98 11.78
N ALA A 318 -3.23 -11.62 12.10
CA ALA A 318 -3.74 -12.74 11.33
C ALA A 318 -4.08 -12.32 9.89
N LEU A 319 -4.78 -11.19 9.72
CA LEU A 319 -5.10 -10.66 8.40
C LEU A 319 -3.84 -10.31 7.60
N ALA A 320 -2.83 -9.69 8.23
CA ALA A 320 -1.54 -9.40 7.60
C ALA A 320 -0.86 -10.68 7.07
N LYS A 321 -0.83 -11.74 7.88
CA LYS A 321 -0.27 -13.05 7.48
C LYS A 321 -1.00 -13.63 6.27
N VAL A 322 -2.33 -13.59 6.26
CA VAL A 322 -3.15 -14.06 5.13
C VAL A 322 -2.83 -13.26 3.86
N LEU A 323 -2.79 -11.93 3.92
CA LEU A 323 -2.49 -11.11 2.74
C LEU A 323 -1.07 -11.34 2.21
N ILE A 324 -0.08 -11.51 3.09
CA ILE A 324 1.30 -11.84 2.68
C ILE A 324 1.35 -13.21 2.01
N HIS A 325 0.65 -14.21 2.55
CA HIS A 325 0.58 -15.57 1.99
C HIS A 325 -0.02 -15.58 0.59
N LEU A 326 -1.10 -14.83 0.36
CA LEU A 326 -1.76 -14.75 -0.95
C LEU A 326 -0.84 -14.21 -2.06
N THR A 327 0.22 -13.44 -1.73
CA THR A 327 1.21 -13.01 -2.73
C THR A 327 2.11 -14.13 -3.24
N LYS A 328 2.06 -15.30 -2.61
CA LYS A 328 2.87 -16.49 -2.92
C LYS A 328 2.04 -17.63 -3.53
N CYS A 329 0.71 -17.48 -3.56
CA CYS A 329 -0.22 -18.42 -4.17
C CYS A 329 -0.31 -18.21 -5.67
#